data_AF-A0A1F9LIY5-F1
#
_entry.id   AF-A0A1F9LIY5-F1
#
_cell.length_a   1.000
_cell.length_b   1.000
_cell.length_c   1.000
_cell.angle_alpha   90.00
_cell.angle_beta   90.00
_cell.angle_gamma   90.00
#
_symmetry.space_group_name_H-M   'P 1'
#
loop_
_entity.id
_entity.type
_entity.pdbx_description
1 polymer ?
#
loop_
_entity_poly.entity_id
_entity_poly.type
_entity_poly.pdbx_seq_one_letter_code
_entity_poly.pdbx_strand_id
1 'polypeptide(L)'
;MGGILGARIYFILFSDLAYFLQKPWEIVAVWHGGIGIIGALLGGFLTAVWYCRRKKLSFWRFADTLAPGIALGQTVGVFACLLNGDSYGKPTALPWAITYTDPRSLALLNVPLHPIEIYEIVNYLLVFLLVWKTRGNYRTDGFAFLTYLAGYGVARFSVEFFRGNPAIFAWGIPAAQVFGVALILVSLACFYLLGRKSTLHRA
;
A
#
# COMPACT_ATOMS: atom_id res chain seq x y z
N MET A 1 -2.83 -15.43 3.51
CA MET A 1 -1.77 -16.45 3.38
C MET A 1 -0.87 -16.23 2.17
N GLY A 2 -1.42 -16.09 0.94
CA GLY A 2 -0.62 -15.85 -0.27
C GLY A 2 0.37 -14.68 -0.16
N GLY A 3 -0.04 -13.56 0.46
CA GLY A 3 0.87 -12.44 0.73
C GLY A 3 2.00 -12.78 1.69
N ILE A 4 1.74 -13.44 2.82
CA ILE A 4 2.78 -13.81 3.80
C ILE A 4 3.80 -14.77 3.15
N LEU A 5 3.32 -15.79 2.44
CA LEU A 5 4.18 -16.75 1.75
C LEU A 5 4.99 -16.07 0.65
N GLY A 6 4.35 -15.28 -0.21
CA GLY A 6 5.03 -14.54 -1.27
C GLY A 6 6.09 -13.57 -0.73
N ALA A 7 5.77 -12.87 0.36
CA ALA A 7 6.70 -11.94 1.00
C ALA A 7 7.94 -12.65 1.54
N ARG A 8 7.75 -13.83 2.13
CA ARG A 8 8.84 -14.63 2.69
C ARG A 8 9.72 -15.22 1.58
N ILE A 9 9.10 -15.80 0.55
CA ILE A 9 9.82 -16.36 -0.60
C ILE A 9 10.64 -15.27 -1.29
N TYR A 10 10.04 -14.10 -1.53
CA TYR A 10 10.77 -12.97 -2.13
C TYR A 10 11.97 -12.55 -1.27
N PHE A 11 11.79 -12.40 0.04
CA PHE A 11 12.89 -12.05 0.94
C PHE A 11 14.03 -13.08 0.88
N ILE A 12 13.71 -14.37 0.95
CA ILE A 12 14.72 -15.44 0.90
C ILE A 12 15.51 -15.42 -0.41
N LEU A 13 14.83 -15.24 -1.55
CA LEU A 13 15.46 -15.25 -2.87
C LEU A 13 16.38 -14.04 -3.11
N PHE A 14 16.03 -12.87 -2.57
CA PHE A 14 16.71 -11.61 -2.88
C PHE A 14 17.59 -11.06 -1.76
N SER A 15 17.53 -11.60 -0.54
CA SER A 15 18.38 -11.16 0.57
C SER A 15 19.64 -12.00 0.72
N ASP A 16 19.52 -13.31 1.00
CA ASP A 16 20.69 -14.20 1.12
C ASP A 16 20.26 -15.67 0.99
N LEU A 17 20.08 -16.11 -0.26
CA LEU A 17 19.62 -17.47 -0.56
C LEU A 17 20.58 -18.54 -0.01
N ALA A 18 21.89 -18.26 -0.01
CA ALA A 18 22.91 -19.19 0.46
C ALA A 18 22.79 -19.43 1.97
N TYR A 19 22.52 -18.39 2.75
CA TYR A 19 22.26 -18.49 4.19
C TYR A 19 21.05 -19.39 4.52
N PHE A 20 19.93 -19.18 3.83
CA PHE A 20 18.70 -19.95 4.09
C PHE A 20 18.79 -21.41 3.66
N LEU A 21 19.60 -21.73 2.63
CA LEU A 21 19.88 -23.11 2.24
C LEU A 21 20.72 -23.86 3.27
N GLN A 22 21.59 -23.16 4.01
CA GLN A 22 22.37 -23.74 5.10
C GLN A 22 21.56 -23.91 6.39
N LYS A 23 20.53 -23.06 6.59
CA LYS A 23 19.64 -23.12 7.75
C LYS A 23 18.15 -23.14 7.35
N PRO A 24 17.64 -24.29 6.88
CA PRO A 24 16.28 -24.39 6.35
C PRO A 24 15.19 -24.09 7.39
N TRP A 25 15.48 -24.21 8.69
CA TRP A 25 14.51 -23.84 9.75
C TRP A 25 14.19 -22.34 9.76
N GLU A 26 15.15 -21.49 9.37
CA GLU A 26 14.95 -20.04 9.36
C GLU A 26 14.02 -19.60 8.22
N ILE A 27 13.75 -20.44 7.22
CA ILE A 27 12.79 -20.16 6.14
C ILE A 27 11.39 -19.90 6.70
N VAL A 28 10.98 -20.67 7.72
CA VAL A 28 9.64 -20.58 8.35
C VAL A 28 9.61 -19.54 9.47
N ALA A 29 10.78 -19.09 9.94
CA ALA A 29 10.92 -18.22 11.10
C ALA A 29 10.59 -16.75 10.78
N VAL A 30 9.33 -16.49 10.42
CA VAL A 30 8.78 -15.16 10.08
C VAL A 30 8.84 -14.16 11.24
N TRP A 31 9.03 -14.64 12.47
CA TRP A 31 9.17 -13.80 13.67
C TRP A 31 10.55 -13.13 13.81
N HIS A 32 11.56 -13.57 13.05
CA HIS A 32 12.85 -12.84 12.98
C HIS A 32 12.81 -11.64 12.02
N GLY A 33 11.63 -11.27 11.52
CA GLY A 33 11.49 -10.27 10.47
C GLY A 33 11.78 -10.86 9.08
N GLY A 34 12.09 -9.99 8.10
CA GLY A 34 12.41 -10.41 6.74
C GLY A 34 11.16 -10.71 5.89
N ILE A 35 10.37 -9.66 5.65
CA ILE A 35 9.14 -9.71 4.86
C ILE A 35 9.28 -8.71 3.71
N GLY A 36 9.35 -9.22 2.48
CA GLY A 36 9.43 -8.37 1.29
C GLY A 36 8.05 -7.90 0.84
N ILE A 37 7.80 -6.58 0.83
CA ILE A 37 6.51 -6.01 0.41
C ILE A 37 6.16 -6.37 -1.05
N ILE A 38 7.15 -6.42 -1.94
CA ILE A 38 6.96 -6.80 -3.35
C ILE A 38 6.46 -8.24 -3.45
N GLY A 39 7.07 -9.15 -2.69
CA GLY A 39 6.61 -10.54 -2.59
C GLY A 39 5.21 -10.65 -2.01
N ALA A 40 4.86 -9.81 -1.03
CA ALA A 40 3.53 -9.78 -0.45
C ALA A 40 2.46 -9.42 -1.48
N LEU A 41 2.72 -8.38 -2.28
CA LEU A 41 1.83 -7.91 -3.32
C LEU A 41 1.67 -8.94 -4.44
N LEU A 42 2.78 -9.50 -4.93
CA LEU A 42 2.77 -10.53 -5.98
C LEU A 42 2.08 -11.81 -5.51
N GLY A 43 2.44 -12.33 -4.34
CA GLY A 43 1.83 -13.54 -3.77
C GLY A 43 0.34 -13.36 -3.51
N GLY A 44 -0.06 -12.19 -3.00
CA GLY A 44 -1.46 -11.82 -2.83
C GLY A 44 -2.23 -11.78 -4.16
N PHE A 45 -1.68 -11.10 -5.16
CA PHE A 45 -2.28 -10.97 -6.49
C PHE A 45 -2.44 -12.32 -7.19
N LEU A 46 -1.38 -13.14 -7.24
CA LEU A 46 -1.43 -14.46 -7.88
C LEU A 46 -2.44 -15.37 -7.20
N THR A 47 -2.51 -15.33 -5.86
CA THR A 47 -3.50 -16.11 -5.10
C THR A 47 -4.92 -15.65 -5.41
N ALA A 48 -5.17 -14.33 -5.50
CA ALA A 48 -6.48 -13.78 -5.84
C ALA A 48 -6.91 -14.20 -7.26
N VAL A 49 -6.01 -14.10 -8.24
CA VAL A 49 -6.28 -14.54 -9.63
C VAL A 49 -6.56 -16.03 -9.69
N TRP A 50 -5.73 -16.86 -9.06
CA TRP A 50 -5.92 -18.32 -9.02
C TRP A 50 -7.26 -18.70 -8.39
N TYR A 51 -7.61 -18.09 -7.26
CA TYR A 51 -8.87 -18.34 -6.56
C TYR A 51 -10.08 -17.95 -7.43
N CYS A 52 -10.05 -16.76 -8.04
CA CYS A 52 -11.11 -16.31 -8.94
C CYS A 52 -11.30 -17.27 -10.12
N ARG A 53 -10.21 -17.76 -10.73
CA ARG A 53 -10.27 -18.74 -11.83
C ARG A 53 -10.84 -20.08 -11.38
N ARG A 54 -10.40 -20.59 -10.23
CA ARG A 54 -10.90 -21.87 -9.67
C ARG A 54 -12.38 -21.82 -9.33
N LYS A 55 -12.87 -20.69 -8.83
CA LYS A 55 -14.27 -20.49 -8.42
C LYS A 55 -15.14 -19.84 -9.50
N LYS A 56 -14.60 -19.57 -10.69
CA LYS A 56 -15.29 -18.90 -11.80
C LYS A 56 -15.90 -17.55 -11.39
N LEU A 57 -15.22 -16.81 -10.52
CA LEU A 57 -15.64 -15.49 -10.05
C LEU A 57 -15.04 -14.38 -10.92
N SER A 58 -15.77 -13.29 -11.09
CA SER A 58 -15.23 -12.05 -11.67
C SER A 58 -14.14 -11.49 -10.77
N PHE A 59 -12.91 -11.37 -11.29
CA PHE A 59 -11.79 -10.80 -10.56
C PHE A 59 -12.09 -9.38 -10.05
N TRP A 60 -12.77 -8.57 -10.87
CA TRP A 60 -13.10 -7.19 -10.52
C TRP A 60 -14.08 -7.11 -9.34
N ARG A 61 -15.10 -7.95 -9.31
CA ARG A 61 -16.02 -8.04 -8.15
C ARG A 61 -15.30 -8.50 -6.90
N PHE A 62 -14.39 -9.46 -7.05
CA PHE A 62 -13.58 -9.94 -5.93
C PHE A 62 -12.62 -8.84 -5.42
N ALA A 63 -12.01 -8.06 -6.31
CA ALA A 63 -11.17 -6.94 -5.93
C ALA A 63 -11.96 -5.83 -5.22
N ASP A 64 -13.19 -5.56 -5.66
CA ASP A 64 -14.08 -4.58 -5.03
C ASP A 64 -14.41 -4.92 -3.58
N THR A 65 -14.61 -6.21 -3.25
CA THR A 65 -14.88 -6.63 -1.87
C THR A 65 -13.65 -6.52 -0.98
N LEU A 66 -12.45 -6.63 -1.55
CA LEU A 66 -11.18 -6.50 -0.82
C LEU A 66 -10.78 -5.04 -0.57
N ALA A 67 -11.13 -4.12 -1.47
CA ALA A 67 -10.72 -2.71 -1.43
C ALA A 67 -10.85 -2.03 -0.05
N PRO A 68 -12.00 -2.08 0.66
CA PRO A 68 -12.11 -1.46 1.99
C PRO A 68 -11.19 -2.11 3.02
N GLY A 69 -11.02 -3.44 2.96
CA GLY A 69 -10.11 -4.17 3.85
C GLY A 69 -8.65 -3.80 3.62
N ILE A 70 -8.25 -3.55 2.37
CA ILE A 70 -6.90 -3.11 2.03
C ILE A 70 -6.63 -1.71 2.61
N ALA A 71 -7.55 -0.76 2.44
CA ALA A 71 -7.41 0.60 2.99
C ALA A 71 -7.28 0.61 4.52
N LEU A 72 -8.09 -0.20 5.23
CA LEU A 72 -7.96 -0.36 6.67
C LEU A 72 -6.64 -1.03 7.06
N GLY A 73 -6.23 -2.08 6.34
CA GLY A 73 -4.96 -2.76 6.59
C GLY A 73 -3.76 -1.82 6.47
N GLN A 74 -3.77 -0.91 5.49
CA GLN A 74 -2.75 0.13 5.35
C GLN A 74 -2.76 1.12 6.51
N THR A 75 -3.94 1.54 6.96
CA THR A 75 -4.09 2.44 8.12
C THR A 75 -3.45 1.83 9.37
N VAL A 76 -3.72 0.56 9.63
CA VAL A 76 -3.12 -0.18 10.76
C VAL A 76 -1.61 -0.34 10.58
N GLY A 77 -1.14 -0.62 9.36
CA GLY A 77 0.27 -0.72 9.05
C GLY A 77 1.04 0.57 9.33
N VAL A 78 0.51 1.72 8.91
CA VAL A 78 1.13 3.02 9.17
C VAL A 78 1.05 3.42 10.64
N PHE A 79 0.02 2.98 11.36
CA PHE A 79 -0.01 3.17 12.81
C PHE A 79 1.18 2.48 13.49
N ALA A 80 1.61 1.29 13.01
CA ALA A 80 2.83 0.66 13.50
C ALA A 80 4.09 1.47 13.15
N CYS A 81 4.15 2.05 11.94
CA CYS A 81 5.24 2.96 11.53
C CYS A 81 5.34 4.19 12.43
N LEU A 82 4.21 4.79 12.81
CA LEU A 82 4.16 5.92 13.75
C LEU A 82 4.75 5.56 15.12
N LEU A 83 4.49 4.35 15.62
CA LEU A 83 5.05 3.90 16.90
C LEU A 83 6.55 3.61 16.81
N ASN A 84 7.03 3.18 15.64
CA ASN A 84 8.43 2.83 15.40
C ASN A 84 9.28 4.07 15.03
N GLY A 85 8.68 5.07 14.38
CA GLY A 85 9.36 6.22 13.79
C GLY A 85 10.17 5.87 12.55
N ASP A 86 9.75 4.88 11.75
CA ASP A 86 10.52 4.43 10.57
C ASP A 86 10.34 5.30 9.32
N SER A 87 9.26 6.09 9.28
CA SER A 87 8.80 6.81 8.09
C SER A 87 8.50 8.26 8.46
N TYR A 88 9.48 8.96 9.00
CA TYR A 88 9.31 10.32 9.53
C TYR A 88 9.37 11.42 8.45
N GLY A 89 8.79 12.57 8.78
CA GLY A 89 8.78 13.76 7.94
C GLY A 89 10.03 14.65 8.06
N LYS A 90 10.05 15.74 7.31
CA LYS A 90 11.07 16.79 7.43
C LYS A 90 10.97 17.50 8.80
N PRO A 91 12.07 18.08 9.31
CA PRO A 91 12.03 18.96 10.47
C PRO A 91 11.03 20.11 10.27
N THR A 92 10.27 20.43 11.31
CA THR A 92 9.22 21.46 11.24
C THR A 92 9.00 22.15 12.57
N ALA A 93 8.55 23.40 12.53
CA ALA A 93 8.20 24.20 13.71
C ALA A 93 6.68 24.28 13.96
N LEU A 94 5.90 23.47 13.24
CA LEU A 94 4.45 23.45 13.37
C LEU A 94 4.01 22.92 14.74
N PRO A 95 2.88 23.39 15.30
CA PRO A 95 2.48 23.06 16.68
C PRO A 95 2.03 21.60 16.87
N TRP A 96 1.79 20.87 15.78
CA TRP A 96 1.46 19.43 15.80
C TRP A 96 2.64 18.55 15.39
N ALA A 97 3.87 19.06 15.39
CA ALA A 97 5.06 18.26 15.17
C ALA A 97 5.18 17.14 16.22
N ILE A 98 5.72 15.99 15.81
CA ILE A 98 6.05 14.89 16.73
C ILE A 98 7.55 14.85 16.91
N THR A 99 7.97 14.73 18.16
CA THR A 99 9.37 14.57 18.55
C THR A 99 9.55 13.19 19.16
N TYR A 100 10.39 12.36 18.54
CA TYR A 100 10.73 11.04 19.06
C TYR A 100 11.88 11.17 20.08
N THR A 101 11.67 10.64 21.28
CA THR A 101 12.64 10.70 22.40
C THR A 101 13.22 9.34 22.79
N ASP A 102 12.54 8.25 22.43
CA ASP A 102 13.01 6.89 22.71
C ASP A 102 14.21 6.55 21.81
N PRO A 103 15.37 6.18 22.37
CA PRO A 103 16.56 5.79 21.59
C PRO A 103 16.35 4.62 20.62
N ARG A 104 15.29 3.83 20.80
CA ARG A 104 14.94 2.70 19.91
C ARG A 104 14.20 3.15 18.65
N SER A 105 13.74 4.40 18.60
CA SER A 105 13.06 4.92 17.42
C SER A 105 14.03 5.02 16.25
N LEU A 106 13.52 4.75 15.04
CA LEU A 106 14.27 4.90 13.80
C LEU A 106 14.27 6.35 13.27
N ALA A 107 13.59 7.27 13.98
CA ALA A 107 13.48 8.67 13.63
C ALA A 107 14.66 9.52 14.14
N LEU A 108 14.73 10.77 13.68
CA LEU A 108 15.66 11.77 14.22
C LEU A 108 15.26 12.14 15.65
N LEU A 109 16.08 11.71 16.62
CA LEU A 109 15.81 11.91 18.04
C LEU A 109 15.87 13.38 18.44
N ASN A 110 14.93 13.79 19.29
CA ASN A 110 14.82 15.16 19.84
C ASN A 110 14.67 16.28 18.79
N VAL A 111 14.29 15.92 17.56
CA VAL A 111 13.97 16.87 16.49
C VAL A 111 12.45 16.88 16.28
N PRO A 112 11.79 18.05 16.22
CA PRO A 112 10.38 18.14 15.86
C PRO A 112 10.20 17.86 14.36
N LEU A 113 9.44 16.82 14.02
CA LEU A 113 9.26 16.35 12.64
C LEU A 113 7.78 16.46 12.22
N HIS A 114 7.54 16.63 10.92
CA HIS A 114 6.20 16.45 10.38
C HIS A 114 5.72 15.01 10.67
N PRO A 115 4.55 14.81 11.30
CA PRO A 115 3.98 13.49 11.54
C PRO A 115 3.33 12.94 10.28
N ILE A 116 4.15 12.58 9.28
CA ILE A 116 3.66 12.15 7.98
C ILE A 116 2.87 10.84 8.05
N GLU A 117 3.16 10.02 9.05
CA GLU A 117 2.45 8.79 9.35
C GLU A 117 1.00 9.10 9.73
N ILE A 118 0.77 10.18 10.50
CA ILE A 118 -0.59 10.65 10.80
C ILE A 118 -1.27 11.15 9.54
N TYR A 119 -0.57 11.89 8.68
CA TYR A 119 -1.13 12.34 7.40
C TYR A 119 -1.53 11.15 6.51
N GLU A 120 -0.70 10.10 6.45
CA GLU A 120 -1.01 8.85 5.74
C GLU A 120 -2.22 8.12 6.36
N ILE A 121 -2.28 7.99 7.70
CA ILE A 121 -3.43 7.40 8.41
C ILE A 121 -4.72 8.13 8.06
N VAL A 122 -4.73 9.46 8.14
CA VAL A 122 -5.91 10.27 7.80
C VAL A 122 -6.30 10.07 6.34
N ASN A 123 -5.33 10.11 5.42
CA ASN A 123 -5.60 9.89 4.00
C ASN A 123 -6.16 8.48 3.73
N TYR A 124 -5.60 7.43 4.33
CA TYR A 124 -6.10 6.06 4.14
C TYR A 124 -7.47 5.85 4.77
N LEU A 125 -7.78 6.49 5.89
CA LEU A 125 -9.13 6.52 6.45
C LEU A 125 -10.12 7.25 5.54
N LEU A 126 -9.73 8.38 4.94
CA LEU A 126 -10.56 9.07 3.95
C LEU A 126 -10.82 8.21 2.72
N VAL A 127 -9.80 7.51 2.21
CA VAL A 127 -9.94 6.55 1.11
C VAL A 127 -10.85 5.39 1.51
N PHE A 128 -10.69 4.84 2.72
CA PHE A 128 -11.59 3.81 3.24
C PHE A 128 -13.04 4.31 3.29
N LEU A 129 -13.29 5.49 3.85
CA LEU A 129 -14.64 6.06 3.93
C LEU A 129 -15.23 6.33 2.55
N LEU A 130 -14.43 6.81 1.60
CA LEU A 130 -14.84 7.01 0.21
C LEU A 130 -15.30 5.68 -0.41
N VAL A 131 -14.43 4.67 -0.37
CA VAL A 131 -14.70 3.33 -0.91
C VAL A 131 -15.90 2.69 -0.22
N TRP A 132 -15.98 2.82 1.11
CA TRP A 132 -17.09 2.30 1.91
C TRP A 132 -18.40 2.96 1.51
N LYS A 133 -18.44 4.29 1.40
CA LYS A 133 -19.65 5.01 0.99
C LYS A 133 -20.07 4.66 -0.44
N THR A 134 -19.12 4.47 -1.34
CA THR A 134 -19.40 4.13 -2.73
C THR A 134 -19.60 2.63 -2.98
N ARG A 135 -19.42 1.77 -1.97
CA ARG A 135 -19.52 0.31 -2.14
C ARG A 135 -20.87 -0.14 -2.70
N GLY A 136 -21.97 0.54 -2.36
CA GLY A 136 -23.30 0.22 -2.89
C GLY A 136 -23.53 0.67 -4.34
N ASN A 137 -22.67 1.54 -4.88
CA ASN A 137 -22.79 2.06 -6.24
C ASN A 137 -21.99 1.21 -7.23
N TYR A 138 -22.35 -0.07 -7.37
CA TYR A 138 -21.78 -0.99 -8.36
C TYR A 138 -22.24 -0.69 -9.79
N ARG A 139 -22.02 0.54 -10.28
CA ARG A 139 -22.31 0.89 -11.68
C ARG A 139 -21.50 0.04 -12.66
N THR A 140 -20.33 -0.43 -12.23
CA THR A 140 -19.47 -1.31 -13.00
C THR A 140 -18.62 -2.16 -12.05
N ASP A 141 -18.38 -3.42 -12.40
CA ASP A 141 -17.42 -4.26 -11.68
C ASP A 141 -16.03 -3.58 -11.66
N GLY A 142 -15.38 -3.53 -10.50
CA GLY A 142 -14.07 -2.91 -10.30
C GLY A 142 -14.12 -1.47 -9.80
N PHE A 143 -15.31 -0.90 -9.61
CA PHE A 143 -15.47 0.49 -9.23
C PHE A 143 -14.84 0.81 -7.88
N ALA A 144 -15.07 -0.01 -6.86
CA ALA A 144 -14.57 0.22 -5.51
C ALA A 144 -13.05 0.05 -5.45
N PHE A 145 -12.50 -0.96 -6.13
CA PHE A 145 -11.06 -1.20 -6.19
C PHE A 145 -10.32 -0.09 -6.94
N LEU A 146 -10.84 0.39 -8.07
CA LEU A 146 -10.23 1.48 -8.82
C LEU A 146 -10.35 2.83 -8.08
N THR A 147 -11.44 3.04 -7.33
CA THR A 147 -11.59 4.22 -6.45
C THR A 147 -10.53 4.18 -5.35
N TYR A 148 -10.32 3.01 -4.73
CA TYR A 148 -9.24 2.79 -3.78
C TYR A 148 -7.87 3.08 -4.41
N LEU A 149 -7.60 2.55 -5.61
CA LEU A 149 -6.30 2.69 -6.27
C LEU A 149 -5.97 4.15 -6.61
N ALA A 150 -6.95 4.90 -7.13
CA ALA A 150 -6.82 6.33 -7.37
C ALA A 150 -6.61 7.11 -6.05
N GLY A 151 -7.44 6.81 -5.04
CA GLY A 151 -7.35 7.46 -3.72
C GLY A 151 -6.01 7.22 -3.03
N TYR A 152 -5.50 5.99 -3.08
CA TYR A 152 -4.16 5.64 -2.58
C TYR A 152 -3.06 6.40 -3.34
N GLY A 153 -3.17 6.52 -4.66
CA GLY A 153 -2.23 7.31 -5.46
C GLY A 153 -2.19 8.78 -5.05
N VAL A 154 -3.36 9.41 -4.83
CA VAL A 154 -3.47 10.79 -4.34
C VAL A 154 -2.90 10.94 -2.93
N ALA A 155 -3.24 10.02 -2.03
CA ALA A 155 -2.73 9.99 -0.66
C ALA A 155 -1.20 9.97 -0.63
N ARG A 156 -0.59 9.03 -1.37
CA ARG A 156 0.87 8.89 -1.46
C ARG A 156 1.53 10.12 -2.07
N PHE A 157 0.99 10.62 -3.17
CA PHE A 157 1.52 11.81 -3.83
C PHE A 157 1.53 13.03 -2.90
N SER A 158 0.45 13.23 -2.13
CA SER A 158 0.26 14.40 -1.27
C SER A 158 1.17 14.39 -0.04
N VAL A 159 1.42 13.23 0.56
CA VAL A 159 2.25 13.15 1.78
C VAL A 159 3.75 13.26 1.45
N GLU A 160 4.16 12.84 0.24
CA GLU A 160 5.57 12.79 -0.13
C GLU A 160 6.28 14.17 -0.09
N PHE A 161 5.53 15.27 -0.24
CA PHE A 161 6.07 16.64 -0.10
C PHE A 161 6.69 16.89 1.28
N PHE A 162 6.16 16.25 2.31
CA PHE A 162 6.56 16.42 3.71
C PHE A 162 7.58 15.36 4.17
N ARG A 163 7.91 14.37 3.33
CA ARG A 163 8.75 13.23 3.73
C ARG A 163 10.21 13.63 3.94
N GLY A 164 10.79 13.20 5.06
CA GLY A 164 12.17 13.55 5.46
C GLY A 164 13.23 12.79 4.66
N ASN A 165 12.93 11.53 4.30
CA ASN A 165 13.82 10.66 3.52
C ASN A 165 13.09 10.11 2.29
N PRO A 166 12.85 10.92 1.24
CA PRO A 166 12.18 10.46 0.04
C PRO A 166 13.09 9.51 -0.75
N ALA A 167 12.54 8.39 -1.19
CA ALA A 167 13.23 7.52 -2.14
C ALA A 167 13.23 8.21 -3.51
N ILE A 168 14.39 8.72 -3.93
CA ILE A 168 14.52 9.48 -5.18
C ILE A 168 14.52 8.52 -6.39
N PHE A 169 13.62 8.78 -7.33
CA PHE A 169 13.64 8.20 -8.68
C PHE A 169 14.50 9.08 -9.61
N ALA A 170 14.55 8.76 -10.90
CA ALA A 170 15.31 9.54 -11.87
C ALA A 170 14.96 11.04 -11.82
N TRP A 171 15.98 11.89 -12.05
CA TRP A 171 15.84 13.35 -12.15
C TRP A 171 15.41 14.07 -10.86
N GLY A 172 15.64 13.49 -9.68
CA GLY A 172 15.35 14.13 -8.40
C GLY A 172 13.88 14.07 -7.98
N ILE A 173 13.04 13.35 -8.74
CA ILE A 173 11.62 13.20 -8.42
C ILE A 173 11.45 12.04 -7.43
N PRO A 174 10.73 12.23 -6.31
CA PRO A 174 10.40 11.14 -5.41
C PRO A 174 9.65 10.00 -6.11
N ALA A 175 10.10 8.77 -5.91
CA ALA A 175 9.50 7.57 -6.49
C ALA A 175 8.02 7.45 -6.14
N ALA A 176 7.64 7.77 -4.91
CA ALA A 176 6.23 7.71 -4.47
C ALA A 176 5.33 8.67 -5.26
N GLN A 177 5.84 9.81 -5.74
CA GLN A 177 5.07 10.72 -6.59
C GLN A 177 4.86 10.12 -7.98
N VAL A 178 5.91 9.56 -8.58
CA VAL A 178 5.83 8.88 -9.88
C VAL A 178 4.83 7.72 -9.82
N PHE A 179 4.96 6.87 -8.79
CA PHE A 179 4.03 5.77 -8.57
C PHE A 179 2.61 6.25 -8.29
N GLY A 180 2.43 7.31 -7.49
CA GLY A 180 1.12 7.89 -7.19
C GLY A 180 0.41 8.35 -8.46
N VAL A 181 1.10 9.10 -9.32
CA VAL A 181 0.57 9.56 -10.62
C VAL A 181 0.25 8.37 -11.52
N ALA A 182 1.14 7.39 -11.63
CA ALA A 182 0.91 6.20 -12.44
C ALA A 182 -0.35 5.43 -12.00
N LEU A 183 -0.56 5.27 -10.69
CA LEU A 183 -1.74 4.61 -10.14
C LEU A 183 -3.03 5.37 -10.45
N ILE A 184 -3.01 6.70 -10.37
CA ILE A 184 -4.15 7.54 -10.73
C ILE A 184 -4.48 7.35 -12.22
N LEU A 185 -3.48 7.45 -13.10
CA LEU A 185 -3.67 7.30 -14.55
C LEU A 185 -4.20 5.91 -14.94
N VAL A 186 -3.63 4.85 -14.36
CA VAL A 186 -4.11 3.47 -14.56
C VAL A 186 -5.56 3.35 -14.09
N SER A 187 -5.89 3.93 -12.94
CA SER A 187 -7.26 3.88 -12.41
C SER A 187 -8.25 4.56 -13.34
N LEU A 188 -7.93 5.76 -13.84
CA LEU A 188 -8.75 6.51 -14.78
C LEU A 188 -8.91 5.78 -16.12
N ALA A 189 -7.83 5.22 -16.65
CA ALA A 189 -7.87 4.43 -17.88
C ALA A 189 -8.76 3.18 -17.72
N CYS A 190 -8.61 2.46 -16.62
CA CYS A 190 -9.47 1.31 -16.31
C CYS A 190 -10.94 1.71 -16.13
N PHE A 191 -11.23 2.82 -15.45
CA PHE A 191 -12.59 3.35 -15.35
C PHE A 191 -13.20 3.64 -16.72
N TYR A 192 -12.45 4.28 -17.61
CA TYR A 192 -12.91 4.59 -18.96
C TYR A 192 -13.20 3.33 -19.79
N LEU A 193 -12.30 2.34 -19.74
CA LEU A 193 -12.43 1.08 -20.47
C LEU A 193 -13.59 0.21 -19.96
N LEU A 194 -13.77 0.16 -18.63
CA LEU A 194 -14.86 -0.60 -18.01
C LEU A 194 -16.21 0.10 -18.21
N GLY A 195 -16.23 1.43 -18.14
CA GLY A 195 -17.41 2.25 -18.44
C GLY A 195 -17.96 1.98 -19.84
N ARG A 196 -17.08 1.95 -20.86
CA ARG A 196 -17.45 1.62 -22.25
C ARG A 196 -18.11 0.24 -22.40
N LYS A 197 -17.63 -0.77 -21.68
CA LYS A 197 -18.17 -2.14 -21.75
C LYS A 197 -19.58 -2.25 -21.14
N SER A 198 -19.88 -1.45 -20.11
CA SER A 198 -21.21 -1.46 -19.49
C SER A 198 -22.29 -0.86 -20.39
N THR A 199 -21.94 0.13 -21.21
CA THR A 199 -22.86 0.77 -22.17
C THR A 199 -23.18 -0.15 -23.36
N LEU A 200 -22.18 -0.90 -23.84
CA LEU A 200 -22.31 -1.83 -24.97
C LEU A 200 -23.18 -3.06 -24.70
N HIS A 201 -23.37 -3.46 -23.43
CA HIS A 201 -24.27 -4.56 -23.06
C HIS A 201 -25.71 -4.13 -22.78
N ARG A 202 -25.98 -2.82 -22.81
CA ARG A 202 -27.33 -2.24 -22.62
C ARG A 202 -27.95 -1.72 -23.92
N ALA A 203 -27.22 -1.78 -25.04
CA ALA A 203 -27.69 -1.47 -26.39
C ALA A 203 -27.88 -2.77 -27.17
#